data_AF-A0AAC9AXS0-F1
#
_entry.id   AF-A0AAC9AXS0-F1
#
_cell.length_a   1.000
_cell.length_b   1.000
_cell.length_c   1.000
_cell.angle_alpha   90.00
_cell.angle_beta   90.00
_cell.angle_gamma   90.00
#
_symmetry.space_group_name_H-M   'P 1'
#
loop_
_entity.id
_entity.type
_entity.pdbx_description
1 polymer ?
#
loop_
_entity_poly.entity_id
_entity_poly.type
_entity_poly.pdbx_seq_one_letter_code
_entity_poly.pdbx_strand_id
1 'polypeptide(L)' 'MDEDALFAVGSILAALGGVLERKGVCTTNEFAETLGSVALMTAESGDQYKNRAAYIGSWAQMVRAAAENAGGAREH' A
#
# COMPACT_ATOMS: atom_id res chain seq x y z
N MET A 1 4.22 11.70 -11.84
CA MET A 1 3.34 12.15 -10.74
C MET A 1 4.22 12.92 -9.77
N ASP A 2 3.74 14.03 -9.23
CA ASP A 2 4.45 14.78 -8.18
C ASP A 2 4.69 13.85 -6.98
N GLU A 3 5.87 13.94 -6.38
CA GLU A 3 6.28 13.10 -5.25
C GLU A 3 5.36 13.34 -4.03
N ASP A 4 4.90 14.58 -3.83
CA ASP A 4 3.97 14.92 -2.75
C ASP A 4 2.61 14.23 -2.96
N ALA A 5 2.14 14.17 -4.21
CA ALA A 5 0.90 13.47 -4.55
C ALA A 5 1.04 11.96 -4.34
N LEU A 6 2.21 11.39 -4.65
CA LEU A 6 2.50 9.98 -4.43
C LEU A 6 2.43 9.63 -2.94
N PHE A 7 3.06 10.44 -2.08
CA PHE A 7 3.04 10.25 -0.63
C PHE A 7 1.67 10.51 0.00
N ALA A 8 0.93 11.51 -0.48
CA ALA A 8 -0.42 11.79 -0.01
C ALA A 8 -1.36 10.60 -0.30
N VAL A 9 -1.29 10.02 -1.50
CA VAL A 9 -2.06 8.82 -1.85
C VAL A 9 -1.65 7.63 -0.99
N GLY A 10 -0.36 7.40 -0.80
CA GLY A 10 0.13 6.33 0.07
C GLY A 10 -0.35 6.47 1.52
N SER A 11 -0.40 7.70 2.05
CA SER A 11 -0.89 7.99 3.41
C SER A 11 -2.39 7.71 3.55
N ILE A 12 -3.19 8.05 2.52
CA ILE A 12 -4.63 7.73 2.49
C ILE A 12 -4.84 6.21 2.45
N LEU A 13 -4.04 5.49 1.65
CA LEU A 13 -4.11 4.03 1.56
C LEU A 13 -3.74 3.37 2.90
N ALA A 14 -2.72 3.88 3.59
CA ALA A 14 -2.36 3.40 4.93
C ALA A 14 -3.50 3.59 5.94
N ALA A 15 -4.14 4.77 5.94
CA ALA A 15 -5.30 5.05 6.78
C ALA A 15 -6.48 4.11 6.45
N LEU A 16 -6.70 3.84 5.15
CA LEU A 16 -7.72 2.90 4.69
C LEU A 16 -7.44 1.47 5.17
N GLY A 17 -6.20 1.00 5.09
CA GLY A 17 -5.80 -0.31 5.60
C GLY A 17 -6.16 -0.48 7.08
N GLY A 18 -5.85 0.52 7.91
CA GLY A 18 -6.25 0.51 9.32
C GLY A 18 -7.78 0.52 9.54
N VAL A 19 -8.55 1.19 8.67
CA VAL A 19 -10.03 1.14 8.72
C VAL A 19 -10.55 -0.25 8.35
N LEU A 20 -10.01 -0.87 7.30
CA LEU A 20 -10.39 -2.20 6.85
C LEU A 20 -10.11 -3.25 7.93
N GLU A 21 -8.96 -3.16 8.59
CA GLU A 21 -8.58 -4.04 9.69
C GLU A 21 -9.49 -3.89 10.90
N ARG A 22 -9.81 -2.67 11.32
CA ARG A 22 -10.77 -2.44 12.43
C ARG A 22 -12.16 -2.96 12.12
N LYS A 23 -12.54 -3.04 10.85
CA LYS A 23 -13.83 -3.60 10.41
C LYS A 23 -13.78 -5.12 10.19
N GLY A 24 -12.63 -5.76 10.37
CA GLY A 24 -12.45 -7.20 10.16
C GLY A 24 -12.55 -7.62 8.69
N VAL A 25 -12.32 -6.70 7.74
CA VAL A 25 -12.39 -7.01 6.30
C VAL A 25 -11.12 -7.72 5.82
N CYS A 26 -9.97 -7.15 6.15
CA CYS A 26 -8.64 -7.73 5.97
C CYS A 26 -7.65 -7.02 6.90
N THR A 27 -6.51 -7.65 7.18
CA THR A 27 -5.39 -7.01 7.88
C THR A 27 -4.75 -5.94 7.00
N THR A 28 -4.11 -4.95 7.63
CA THR A 28 -3.35 -3.93 6.89
C THR A 28 -2.22 -4.55 6.05
N ASN A 29 -1.64 -5.68 6.51
CA ASN A 29 -0.65 -6.44 5.75
C ASN A 29 -1.23 -7.12 4.50
N GLU A 30 -2.39 -7.80 4.60
CA GLU A 30 -3.07 -8.38 3.42
C GLU A 30 -3.44 -7.30 2.40
N PHE A 31 -3.80 -6.10 2.87
CA PHE A 31 -4.05 -4.96 1.99
C PHE A 31 -2.77 -4.49 1.27
N ALA A 32 -1.64 -4.40 1.98
CA ALA A 32 -0.34 -4.08 1.38
C ALA A 32 0.09 -5.12 0.34
N GLU A 33 -0.09 -6.41 0.64
CA GLU A 33 0.22 -7.51 -0.28
C GLU A 33 -0.64 -7.46 -1.55
N THR A 34 -1.93 -7.17 -1.39
CA THR A 34 -2.86 -6.98 -2.52
C THR A 34 -2.38 -5.85 -3.44
N LEU A 35 -1.96 -4.72 -2.89
CA LEU A 35 -1.38 -3.61 -3.68
C LEU A 35 -0.09 -4.05 -4.41
N GLY A 36 0.75 -4.84 -3.73
CA GLY A 36 1.95 -5.44 -4.34
C GLY A 36 1.63 -6.35 -5.54
N SER A 37 0.61 -7.21 -5.42
CA SER A 37 0.15 -8.03 -6.54
C SER A 37 -0.39 -7.18 -7.69
N VAL A 38 -1.14 -6.12 -7.41
CA VAL A 38 -1.63 -5.19 -8.45
C VAL A 38 -0.46 -4.48 -9.14
N ALA A 39 0.59 -4.10 -8.41
CA ALA A 39 1.80 -3.53 -9.00
C ALA A 39 2.45 -4.51 -9.99
N LEU A 40 2.59 -5.78 -9.60
CA LEU A 40 3.13 -6.83 -10.46
C LEU A 40 2.29 -7.02 -11.73
N MET A 41 0.98 -7.21 -11.58
CA MET A 41 0.05 -7.36 -12.71
C MET A 41 0.09 -6.15 -13.65
N THR A 42 0.26 -4.95 -13.09
CA THR A 42 0.38 -3.71 -13.87
C THR A 42 1.69 -3.69 -14.67
N ALA A 43 2.80 -4.16 -14.09
CA ALA A 43 4.08 -4.26 -14.79
C ALA A 43 4.02 -5.28 -15.94
N GLU A 44 3.37 -6.42 -15.72
CA GLU A 44 3.20 -7.50 -16.70
C GLU A 44 2.26 -7.11 -17.87
N SER A 45 1.41 -6.11 -17.67
CA SER A 45 0.48 -5.61 -18.70
C SER A 45 1.16 -4.84 -19.84
N GLY A 46 2.48 -4.59 -19.74
CA GLY A 46 3.31 -4.02 -20.81
C GLY A 46 4.14 -2.82 -20.38
N ASP A 47 5.20 -2.56 -21.15
CA ASP A 47 6.25 -1.57 -20.83
C ASP A 47 5.73 -0.16 -20.56
N GLN A 48 4.67 0.25 -21.24
CA GLN A 48 3.98 1.53 -21.04
C GLN A 48 3.42 1.72 -19.62
N TYR A 49 3.27 0.66 -18.84
CA TYR A 49 2.72 0.68 -17.49
C TYR A 49 3.77 0.60 -16.38
N LYS A 50 5.06 0.43 -16.71
CA LYS A 50 6.14 0.28 -15.72
C LYS A 50 6.18 1.40 -14.66
N ASN A 51 5.97 2.65 -15.08
CA ASN A 51 5.92 3.79 -14.15
C ASN A 51 4.73 3.72 -13.19
N ARG A 52 3.56 3.25 -13.67
CA ARG A 52 2.38 3.07 -12.82
C ARG A 52 2.59 1.94 -11.83
N ALA A 53 3.16 0.82 -12.29
CA ALA A 53 3.52 -0.30 -11.43
C ALA A 53 4.48 0.13 -10.30
N ALA A 54 5.48 0.96 -10.61
CA ALA A 54 6.40 1.49 -9.61
C ALA A 54 5.66 2.32 -8.55
N TYR A 55 4.75 3.21 -8.94
CA TYR A 55 3.95 4.00 -7.99
C TYR A 55 3.08 3.13 -7.08
N ILE A 56 2.40 2.13 -7.64
CA ILE A 56 1.58 1.20 -6.86
C ILE A 56 2.45 0.40 -5.89
N GLY A 57 3.64 -0.03 -6.33
CA GLY A 57 4.63 -0.68 -5.47
C GLY A 57 5.08 0.21 -4.31
N SER A 58 5.34 1.49 -4.56
CA SER A 58 5.67 2.47 -3.50
C SER A 58 4.53 2.59 -2.49
N TRP A 59 3.28 2.63 -2.93
CA TRP A 59 2.14 2.66 -2.02
C TRP A 59 2.03 1.38 -1.17
N ALA A 60 2.24 0.21 -1.77
CA ALA A 60 2.25 -1.06 -1.04
C ALA A 60 3.28 -1.05 0.11
N GLN A 61 4.48 -0.50 -0.13
CA GLN A 61 5.51 -0.35 0.90
C GLN A 61 5.09 0.60 2.02
N MET A 62 4.46 1.74 1.69
CA MET A 62 3.97 2.68 2.70
C MET A 62 2.87 2.05 3.58
N VAL A 63 1.94 1.30 2.98
CA VAL A 63 0.89 0.60 3.73
C VAL A 63 1.50 -0.48 4.62
N ARG A 64 2.50 -1.23 4.13
CA ARG A 64 3.22 -2.22 4.96
C ARG A 64 3.94 -1.56 6.13
N ALA A 65 4.64 -0.45 5.91
CA ALA A 65 5.30 0.29 6.99
C ALA A 65 4.29 0.80 8.03
N ALA A 66 3.07 1.19 7.61
CA ALA A 66 2.01 1.55 8.54
C ALA A 66 1.50 0.35 9.35
N ALA A 67 1.40 -0.84 8.73
CA ALA A 67 1.04 -2.07 9.43
C ALA A 67 2.08 -2.45 10.50
N GLU A 68 3.36 -2.35 10.16
CA GLU A 68 4.47 -2.65 11.08
C GLU A 68 4.50 -1.68 12.26
N ASN A 69 4.31 -0.39 12.03
CA ASN A 69 4.22 0.60 13.11
C ASN A 69 2.98 0.42 14.00
N ALA A 70 1.83 0.05 13.43
CA ALA A 70 0.63 -0.25 14.19
C ALA A 70 0.76 -1.53 15.03
N GLY A 71 1.53 -2.52 14.55
CA GLY A 71 1.87 -3.74 15.27
C GLY A 71 2.82 -3.47 16.44
N GLY A 72 3.88 -2.70 16.23
CA GLY A 72 4.85 -2.33 17.28
C GLY A 72 4.25 -1.48 18.41
N ALA A 73 3.25 -0.65 18.11
CA ALA A 73 2.52 0.12 19.13
C ALA A 73 1.57 -0.73 20.00
N ARG A 74 1.30 -2.00 19.63
CA ARG A 74 0.44 -2.92 20.37
C ARG A 74 1.20 -3.78 21.39
N GLU A 75 2.53 -3.79 21.33
CA GLU A 75 3.40 -4.61 22.20
C GLU A 75 4.04 -3.82 23.37
N HIS A 76 3.65 -2.56 23.58
CA HIS A 76 4.11 -1.69 24.67
C HIS A 76 2.98 -1.20 25.57
#